data_AF-A0A2I0TAC9-F1
#
_entry.id   AF-A0A2I0TAC9-F1
#
_cell.length_a   1.000
_cell.length_b   1.000
_cell.length_c   1.000
_cell.angle_alpha   90.00
_cell.angle_beta   90.00
_cell.angle_gamma   90.00
#
_symmetry.space_group_name_H-M   'P 1'
#
loop_
_entity.id
_entity.type
_entity.pdbx_description
1 polymer ?
#
loop_
_entity_poly.entity_id
_entity_poly.type
_entity_poly.pdbx_seq_one_letter_code
_entity_poly.pdbx_strand_id
1 'polypeptide(L)'
;MVSESRSGAFGADSCQKQKSFRPRFLSVAELLYEEGFKLYATEATSDWLNANGILANPVAWPSQESQNPSLPLVRRLVKDGKIDLVINLSNSNTKFVHDNYVIRRMAIDSGIALLTNFQSKLLAEDCL
;
A
#
# COMPACT_ATOMS: atom_id res chain seq x y z
N MET A 1 -19.57 -16.09 -11.01
CA MET A 1 -19.10 -14.70 -10.82
C MET A 1 -18.12 -14.71 -9.68
N VAL A 2 -16.82 -14.81 -9.97
CA VAL A 2 -15.79 -14.56 -8.96
C VAL A 2 -15.56 -13.05 -9.05
N SER A 3 -16.08 -12.30 -8.09
CA SER A 3 -15.66 -10.91 -7.91
C SER A 3 -14.17 -10.94 -7.56
N GLU A 4 -13.31 -10.69 -8.54
CA GLU A 4 -11.88 -10.47 -8.31
C GLU A 4 -11.77 -9.32 -7.30
N SER A 5 -11.44 -9.68 -6.07
CA SER A 5 -11.40 -8.76 -4.95
C SER A 5 -10.14 -7.90 -5.10
N ARG A 6 -10.28 -6.76 -5.77
CA ARG A 6 -9.19 -5.81 -6.00
C ARG A 6 -8.57 -5.42 -4.66
N SER A 7 -7.24 -5.44 -4.55
CA SER A 7 -6.55 -5.34 -3.26
C SER A 7 -5.26 -4.54 -3.36
N GLY A 8 -5.26 -3.37 -2.72
CA GLY A 8 -4.14 -2.41 -2.74
C GLY A 8 -3.24 -2.53 -1.51
N ALA A 9 -1.93 -2.50 -1.72
CA ALA A 9 -0.93 -2.41 -0.64
C ALA A 9 -0.24 -1.06 -0.62
N PHE A 10 -0.32 -0.37 0.51
CA PHE A 10 0.31 0.93 0.73
C PHE A 10 1.65 0.77 1.46
N GLY A 11 2.71 1.22 0.79
CA GLY A 11 4.04 1.40 1.37
C GLY A 11 4.08 2.62 2.29
N ALA A 12 4.55 2.40 3.51
CA ALA A 12 4.26 3.26 4.64
C ALA A 12 5.42 4.16 5.08
N ASP A 13 5.56 5.28 4.39
CA ASP A 13 5.91 6.49 5.16
C ASP A 13 5.29 7.78 4.61
N SER A 14 4.28 7.64 3.76
CA SER A 14 3.48 8.76 3.28
C SER A 14 2.84 9.55 4.42
N CYS A 15 2.53 8.89 5.55
CA CYS A 15 1.80 9.52 6.65
C CYS A 15 2.66 10.09 7.78
N GLN A 16 3.85 9.60 8.14
CA GLN A 16 4.42 10.03 9.42
C GLN A 16 5.13 11.39 9.41
N LYS A 17 5.65 11.90 8.26
CA LYS A 17 6.43 13.15 8.28
C LYS A 17 6.07 14.25 7.27
N GLN A 18 5.41 13.96 6.16
CA GLN A 18 4.96 15.02 5.25
C GLN A 18 3.51 15.44 5.58
N LYS A 19 3.36 16.44 6.45
CA LYS A 19 2.04 17.02 6.82
C LYS A 19 1.20 17.44 5.61
N SER A 20 1.85 17.89 4.51
CA SER A 20 1.20 18.29 3.26
C SER A 20 0.61 17.12 2.46
N PHE A 21 1.03 15.89 2.76
CA PHE A 21 0.72 14.71 1.95
C PHE A 21 -0.44 13.89 2.50
N ARG A 22 -0.67 13.97 3.82
CA ARG A 22 -1.76 13.25 4.51
C ARG A 22 -3.14 13.47 3.90
N PRO A 23 -3.57 14.71 3.56
CA PRO A 23 -4.91 14.93 3.02
C PRO A 23 -5.09 14.26 1.64
N ARG A 24 -4.10 14.38 0.76
CA ARG A 24 -4.16 13.80 -0.59
C ARG A 24 -4.13 12.27 -0.56
N PHE A 25 -3.27 11.71 0.30
CA PHE A 25 -3.20 10.26 0.48
C PHE A 25 -4.49 9.70 1.08
N LEU A 26 -5.10 10.42 2.04
CA LEU A 26 -6.37 10.02 2.64
C LEU A 26 -7.47 9.93 1.58
N SER A 27 -7.62 10.95 0.75
CA SER A 27 -8.65 10.96 -0.31
C SER A 27 -8.48 9.79 -1.30
N VAL A 28 -7.25 9.40 -1.63
CA VAL A 28 -7.02 8.23 -2.51
C VAL A 28 -7.33 6.92 -1.79
N ALA A 29 -6.95 6.80 -0.52
CA ALA A 29 -7.27 5.62 0.28
C ALA A 29 -8.79 5.46 0.49
N GLU A 30 -9.50 6.58 0.70
CA GLU A 30 -10.95 6.63 0.83
C GLU A 30 -11.62 6.19 -0.46
N LEU A 31 -11.23 6.76 -1.61
CA LEU A 31 -11.74 6.34 -2.92
C LEU A 31 -11.54 4.84 -3.16
N LEU A 32 -10.33 4.31 -2.93
CA LEU A 32 -10.07 2.88 -3.12
C LEU A 32 -10.92 2.02 -2.18
N TYR A 33 -11.11 2.46 -0.94
CA TYR A 33 -11.96 1.77 0.02
C TYR A 33 -13.44 1.78 -0.40
N GLU A 34 -13.96 2.90 -0.88
CA GLU A 34 -15.32 3.05 -1.41
C GLU A 34 -15.56 2.20 -2.66
N GLU A 35 -14.55 2.07 -3.52
CA GLU A 35 -14.54 1.18 -4.69
C GLU A 35 -14.41 -0.32 -4.31
N GLY A 36 -14.38 -0.64 -3.02
CA GLY A 36 -14.39 -2.00 -2.51
C GLY A 36 -13.01 -2.68 -2.48
N PHE A 37 -11.92 -1.92 -2.59
CA PHE A 37 -10.58 -2.49 -2.48
C PHE A 37 -10.30 -2.93 -1.04
N LYS A 38 -9.73 -4.12 -0.89
CA LYS A 38 -9.16 -4.52 0.39
C LYS A 38 -7.79 -3.86 0.57
N LEU A 39 -7.67 -3.01 1.59
CA LEU A 39 -6.45 -2.27 1.84
C LEU A 39 -5.50 -3.03 2.77
N TYR A 40 -4.23 -3.05 2.40
CA TYR A 40 -3.12 -3.51 3.23
C TYR A 40 -2.13 -2.37 3.42
N ALA A 41 -1.62 -2.19 4.63
CA ALA A 41 -0.63 -1.16 4.90
C ALA A 41 0.26 -1.59 6.06
N THR A 42 1.49 -1.10 6.16
CA THR A 42 2.29 -1.43 7.34
C THR A 42 1.63 -0.87 8.58
N GLU A 43 1.87 -1.49 9.74
CA GLU A 43 1.24 -1.22 11.03
C GLU A 43 0.92 0.27 11.26
N ALA A 44 1.92 1.16 11.25
CA ALA A 44 1.72 2.59 11.50
C ALA A 44 0.76 3.30 10.52
N THR A 45 0.74 2.89 9.25
CA THR A 45 -0.19 3.45 8.24
C THR A 45 -1.56 2.80 8.35
N SER A 46 -1.62 1.51 8.67
CA SER A 46 -2.88 0.80 8.93
C SER A 46 -3.61 1.44 10.12
N ASP A 47 -2.92 1.68 11.23
CA ASP A 47 -3.48 2.36 12.40
C ASP A 47 -4.00 3.75 12.06
N TRP A 48 -3.24 4.52 11.27
CA TRP A 48 -3.65 5.86 10.85
C TRP A 48 -4.88 5.83 9.94
N LEU A 49 -4.96 4.90 8.97
CA LEU A 49 -6.14 4.74 8.11
C LEU A 49 -7.37 4.32 8.94
N ASN A 50 -7.21 3.34 9.83
CA ASN A 50 -8.28 2.85 10.70
C ASN A 50 -8.81 3.97 11.62
N ALA A 51 -7.92 4.81 12.15
CA ALA A 51 -8.31 5.98 12.96
C ALA A 51 -9.10 7.04 12.17
N ASN A 52 -9.03 7.03 10.84
CA ASN A 52 -9.81 7.89 9.95
C ASN A 52 -11.02 7.15 9.32
N GLY A 53 -11.40 5.98 9.83
CA GLY A 53 -12.57 5.24 9.37
C GLY A 53 -12.34 4.38 8.12
N ILE A 54 -11.11 4.27 7.63
CA ILE A 54 -10.75 3.47 6.46
C ILE A 54 -10.12 2.16 6.91
N LEU A 55 -10.80 1.03 6.67
CA LEU A 55 -10.31 -0.27 7.12
C LEU A 55 -9.08 -0.71 6.33
N ALA A 56 -7.96 -0.88 7.03
CA ALA A 56 -6.70 -1.35 6.47
C ALA A 56 -6.09 -2.47 7.30
N ASN A 57 -5.64 -3.54 6.65
CA ASN A 57 -5.02 -4.70 7.30
C ASN A 57 -3.51 -4.48 7.47
N PRO A 58 -2.95 -4.66 8.68
CA PRO A 58 -1.53 -4.45 8.92
C PRO A 58 -0.68 -5.55 8.23
N VAL A 59 0.46 -5.16 7.66
CA VAL A 59 1.45 -6.06 7.05
C VAL A 59 2.86 -5.78 7.57
N ALA A 60 3.69 -6.81 7.66
CA ALA A 60 5.09 -6.68 8.08
C ALA A 60 5.99 -6.26 6.91
N TRP A 61 7.02 -5.47 7.23
CA TRP A 61 8.10 -5.14 6.30
C TRP A 61 8.92 -6.39 5.94
N PRO A 62 9.54 -6.44 4.73
CA PRO A 62 10.43 -7.53 4.35
C PRO A 62 11.55 -7.80 5.37
N SER A 63 12.19 -6.76 5.90
CA SER A 63 13.24 -6.84 6.92
C SER A 63 12.75 -7.34 8.29
N GLN A 64 11.45 -7.31 8.56
CA GLN A 64 10.85 -7.65 9.85
C GLN A 64 10.27 -9.08 9.89
N GLU A 65 10.56 -9.90 8.88
CA GLU A 65 10.03 -11.27 8.80
C GLU A 65 10.28 -12.11 10.06
N SER A 66 11.45 -11.95 10.69
CA SER A 66 11.79 -12.69 11.91
C SER A 66 11.27 -12.05 13.19
N GLN A 67 10.75 -10.82 13.14
CA GLN A 67 10.41 -10.02 14.32
C GLN A 67 8.93 -10.06 14.68
N ASN A 68 8.03 -10.28 13.71
CA ASN A 68 6.60 -10.27 13.98
C ASN A 68 5.87 -11.42 13.24
N PRO A 69 5.79 -12.63 13.82
CA PRO A 69 5.19 -13.78 13.16
C PRO A 69 3.66 -13.66 13.00
N SER A 70 3.03 -12.72 13.70
CA SER A 70 1.58 -12.52 13.66
C SER A 70 1.12 -11.69 12.45
N LEU A 71 2.02 -10.90 11.84
CA LEU A 71 1.68 -10.08 10.69
C LEU A 71 2.01 -10.79 9.37
N PRO A 72 1.11 -10.77 8.38
CA PRO A 72 1.40 -11.31 7.07
C PRO A 72 2.48 -10.47 6.37
N LEU A 73 3.37 -11.16 5.67
CA LEU A 73 4.41 -10.52 4.87
C LEU A 73 3.83 -10.07 3.53
N VAL A 74 4.19 -8.86 3.10
CA VAL A 74 3.78 -8.30 1.80
C VAL A 74 4.05 -9.28 0.66
N ARG A 75 5.22 -9.93 0.67
CA ARG A 75 5.59 -10.90 -0.38
C ARG A 75 4.69 -12.12 -0.45
N ARG A 76 4.17 -12.58 0.71
CA ARG A 76 3.26 -13.73 0.74
C ARG A 76 1.92 -13.32 0.16
N LEU A 77 1.42 -12.16 0.56
CA LEU A 77 0.16 -11.62 0.03
C LEU A 77 0.21 -11.39 -1.48
N VAL A 78 1.32 -10.87 -2.00
CA VAL A 78 1.55 -10.73 -3.46
C VAL A 78 1.57 -12.10 -4.14
N LYS A 79 2.34 -13.06 -3.61
CA LYS A 79 2.44 -14.41 -4.18
C LYS A 79 1.10 -15.17 -4.17
N ASP A 80 0.30 -14.97 -3.14
CA ASP A 80 -1.01 -15.61 -2.96
C ASP A 80 -2.13 -14.91 -3.75
N GLY A 81 -1.79 -13.89 -4.56
CA GLY A 81 -2.76 -13.10 -5.34
C GLY A 81 -3.72 -12.28 -4.48
N LYS A 82 -3.32 -11.97 -3.24
CA LYS A 82 -4.11 -11.14 -2.29
C LYS A 82 -3.85 -9.65 -2.42
N ILE A 83 -2.82 -9.27 -3.17
CA ILE A 83 -2.48 -7.90 -3.53
C ILE A 83 -2.27 -7.89 -5.04
N ASP A 84 -2.92 -6.99 -5.75
CA ASP A 84 -2.85 -6.80 -7.21
C ASP A 84 -2.51 -5.35 -7.60
N LEU A 85 -2.34 -4.48 -6.61
CA LEU A 85 -1.85 -3.12 -6.76
C LEU A 85 -0.93 -2.75 -5.60
N VAL A 86 0.25 -2.21 -5.90
CA VAL A 86 1.18 -1.67 -4.91
C VAL A 86 1.30 -0.16 -5.08
N ILE A 87 1.03 0.58 -4.02
CA ILE A 87 1.19 2.03 -3.95
C ILE A 87 2.38 2.32 -3.04
N ASN A 88 3.57 2.55 -3.63
CA ASN A 88 4.81 2.83 -2.91
C ASN A 88 5.31 4.23 -3.25
N LEU A 89 4.70 5.22 -2.60
CA LEU A 89 5.01 6.62 -2.82
C LEU A 89 6.39 6.92 -2.27
N SER A 90 7.20 7.60 -3.07
CA SER A 90 8.59 7.93 -2.71
C SER A 90 8.64 8.63 -1.36
N ASN A 91 9.33 8.01 -0.41
CA ASN A 91 9.67 8.60 0.87
C ASN A 91 11.16 8.93 0.89
N SER A 92 11.53 10.04 1.51
CA SER A 92 12.93 10.40 1.78
C SER A 92 13.44 9.76 3.09
N ASN A 93 12.78 8.71 3.59
CA ASN A 93 13.16 8.08 4.85
C ASN A 93 14.29 7.08 4.64
N THR A 94 15.44 7.36 5.24
CA THR A 94 16.64 6.54 5.16
C THR A 94 16.50 5.16 5.81
N LYS A 95 15.59 4.98 6.77
CA LYS A 95 15.46 3.71 7.53
C LYS A 95 14.87 2.57 6.71
N PHE A 96 13.92 2.86 5.81
CA PHE A 96 13.19 1.84 5.07
C PHE A 96 13.50 1.87 3.57
N VAL A 97 14.59 2.51 3.14
CA VAL A 97 14.97 2.60 1.72
C VAL A 97 15.08 1.21 1.09
N HIS A 98 15.74 0.29 1.78
CA HIS A 98 15.92 -1.08 1.32
C HIS A 98 14.58 -1.82 1.22
N ASP A 99 13.74 -1.77 2.26
CA ASP A 99 12.43 -2.43 2.24
C ASP A 99 11.49 -1.87 1.16
N ASN A 100 11.49 -0.55 0.96
CA ASN A 100 10.73 0.08 -0.12
C ASN A 100 11.27 -0.32 -1.51
N TYR A 101 12.58 -0.49 -1.66
CA TYR A 101 13.15 -1.05 -2.89
C TYR A 101 12.68 -2.50 -3.11
N VAL A 102 12.74 -3.35 -2.09
CA VAL A 102 12.31 -4.75 -2.16
C VAL A 102 10.84 -4.87 -2.54
N ILE A 103 9.96 -4.06 -1.94
CA ILE A 103 8.52 -4.04 -2.26
C ILE A 103 8.29 -3.62 -3.72
N ARG A 104 8.95 -2.55 -4.19
CA ARG A 104 8.83 -2.10 -5.58
C ARG A 104 9.33 -3.16 -6.57
N ARG A 105 10.46 -3.79 -6.26
CA ARG A 105 11.06 -4.83 -7.10
C ARG A 105 10.16 -6.06 -7.18
N MET A 106 9.60 -6.49 -6.04
CA MET A 106 8.63 -7.58 -5.96
C MET A 106 7.40 -7.33 -6.81
N ALA A 107 6.82 -6.12 -6.77
CA ALA A 107 5.66 -5.79 -7.58
C ALA A 107 5.96 -5.92 -9.08
N ILE A 108 7.10 -5.37 -9.52
CA ILE A 108 7.58 -5.47 -10.91
C ILE A 108 7.81 -6.93 -11.31
N ASP A 109 8.52 -7.70 -10.49
CA ASP A 109 8.85 -9.11 -10.77
C ASP A 109 7.59 -10.00 -10.81
N SER A 110 6.53 -9.61 -10.11
CA SER A 110 5.26 -10.34 -10.07
C SER A 110 4.26 -9.88 -11.13
N GLY A 111 4.62 -8.88 -11.96
CA GLY A 111 3.72 -8.32 -12.99
C GLY A 111 2.54 -7.52 -12.40
N ILE A 112 2.66 -7.04 -11.18
CA ILE A 112 1.60 -6.35 -10.43
C ILE A 112 1.74 -4.83 -10.62
N ALA A 113 0.61 -4.14 -10.74
CA ALA A 113 0.58 -2.70 -10.91
C ALA A 113 1.32 -1.99 -9.77
N LEU A 114 2.20 -1.04 -10.10
CA LEU A 114 3.02 -0.31 -9.14
C LEU A 114 2.89 1.20 -9.37
N LEU A 115 2.39 1.92 -8.36
CA LEU A 115 2.28 3.37 -8.34
C LEU A 115 3.33 3.96 -7.38
N THR A 116 4.28 4.74 -7.90
CA THR A 116 5.37 5.34 -7.11
C THR A 116 5.33 6.87 -6.99
N ASN A 117 4.38 7.52 -7.67
CA ASN A 117 4.21 8.97 -7.64
C ASN A 117 2.72 9.32 -7.64
N PHE A 118 2.35 10.35 -6.86
CA PHE A 118 1.07 11.04 -7.03
C PHE A 118 1.22 12.15 -8.07
N GLN A 119 1.18 11.78 -9.34
CA GLN A 119 0.66 12.73 -10.31
C GLN A 119 -0.85 12.55 -10.33
N SER A 120 -1.56 13.59 -9.91
CA SER A 120 -3.01 13.71 -9.73
C SER A 120 -3.85 13.32 -10.96
N LYS A 121 -3.22 12.95 -12.06
CA LYS A 121 -3.85 12.76 -13.36
C LYS A 121 -4.17 11.30 -13.70
N LEU A 122 -3.61 10.33 -12.98
CA LEU A 122 -3.67 8.92 -13.41
C LEU A 122 -4.77 8.07 -12.76
N LEU A 123 -5.66 8.64 -11.95
CA LEU A 123 -6.69 7.86 -11.23
C LEU A 123 -8.14 8.22 -11.60
N ALA A 124 -8.38 9.11 -12.56
CA ALA A 124 -9.74 9.57 -12.85
C ALA A 124 -10.20 9.53 -14.31
N GLU A 125 -9.34 9.33 -15.32
CA GLU A 125 -9.81 9.53 -16.72
C GLU A 125 -9.46 8.46 -17.75
N ASP A 126 -8.66 7.43 -17.44
CA ASP A 126 -8.30 6.42 -18.45
C ASP A 126 -8.89 5.06 -18.08
N CYS A 127 -10.20 4.88 -18.34
CA CYS A 127 -10.90 3.64 -18.73
C CYS A 127 -12.43 3.70 -18.42
N LEU A 128 -13.14 4.69 -18.99
CA LEU A 128 -14.56 4.56 -19.37
C LEU A 128 -14.63 4.26 -20.88
#